data_AF-A0A1J8QU99-F1
#
_entry.id   AF-A0A1J8QU99-F1
#
_cell.length_a   1.000
_cell.length_b   1.000
_cell.length_c   1.000
_cell.angle_alpha   90.00
_cell.angle_beta   90.00
_cell.angle_gamma   90.00
#
_symmetry.space_group_name_H-M   'P 1'
#
loop_
_entity.id
_entity.type
_entity.pdbx_description
1 polymer ?
#
loop_
_entity_poly.entity_id
_entity_poly.type
_entity_poly.pdbx_seq_one_letter_code
_entity_poly.pdbx_strand_id
1 'polypeptide(L)'
;MTLSINKVAEAITTILALEKTLESQEASICELEMQLHGRCVPDMVEFNLQLVDARSWCARTTDTLRRHRAALGMDEKANLAKMKKDIYLTVHLNACAVKTHIRDHLRQCKFELERLERSYRATVTGVLIVNLTHACTMTL
;
A
#
# COMPACT_ATOMS: atom_id res chain seq x y z
N MET A 1 24.73 -18.30 2.66
CA MET A 1 24.59 -17.06 1.87
C MET A 1 24.09 -15.97 2.79
N THR A 2 24.95 -15.03 3.18
CA THR A 2 24.57 -13.91 4.04
C THR A 2 23.71 -12.93 3.23
N LEU A 3 22.47 -12.69 3.66
CA LEU A 3 21.66 -11.60 3.10
C LEU A 3 22.40 -10.28 3.38
N SER A 4 22.56 -9.45 2.35
CA SER A 4 23.03 -8.07 2.51
C SER A 4 22.19 -7.34 3.56
N ILE A 5 22.82 -6.55 4.43
CA ILE A 5 22.19 -5.82 5.56
C ILE A 5 20.92 -5.05 5.13
N ASN A 6 20.91 -4.50 3.91
CA ASN A 6 19.76 -3.80 3.36
C ASN A 6 18.56 -4.73 3.10
N LYS A 7 18.80 -5.96 2.63
CA LYS A 7 17.75 -6.97 2.42
C LYS A 7 17.19 -7.49 3.74
N VAL A 8 18.01 -7.54 4.78
CA VAL A 8 17.57 -7.89 6.14
C VAL A 8 16.62 -6.82 6.70
N ALA A 9 16.99 -5.54 6.56
CA ALA A 9 16.13 -4.44 6.98
C ALA A 9 14.79 -4.44 6.24
N GLU A 10 14.80 -4.70 4.93
CA GLU A 10 13.61 -4.83 4.10
C GLU A 10 12.74 -6.05 4.48
N ALA A 11 13.36 -7.18 4.80
CA ALA A 11 12.65 -8.36 5.29
C ALA A 11 11.96 -8.10 6.65
N ILE A 12 12.60 -7.33 7.53
CA ILE A 12 12.02 -6.93 8.82
C ILE A 12 10.86 -5.95 8.64
N THR A 13 11.00 -4.94 7.78
CA THR A 13 9.91 -3.97 7.52
C THR A 13 8.71 -4.62 6.85
N THR A 14 8.93 -5.55 5.91
CA THR A 14 7.85 -6.32 5.28
C THR A 14 7.11 -7.20 6.29
N ILE A 15 7.79 -7.85 7.23
CA ILE A 15 7.14 -8.61 8.32
C ILE A 15 6.28 -7.69 9.20
N LEU A 16 6.80 -6.53 9.60
CA LEU A 16 6.03 -5.58 10.43
C LEU A 16 4.81 -5.03 9.68
N ALA A 17 4.93 -4.77 8.38
CA ALA A 17 3.81 -4.34 7.55
C ALA A 17 2.74 -5.44 7.45
N LEU A 18 3.14 -6.69 7.18
CA LEU A 18 2.23 -7.84 7.12
C LEU A 18 1.50 -8.08 8.44
N GLU A 19 2.18 -7.89 9.58
CA GLU A 19 1.57 -7.99 10.91
C GLU A 19 0.47 -6.95 11.11
N LYS A 20 0.74 -5.70 10.73
CA LYS A 20 -0.26 -4.63 10.83
C LYS A 20 -1.46 -4.86 9.89
N THR A 21 -1.21 -5.39 8.69
CA THR A 21 -2.29 -5.77 7.77
C THR A 21 -3.12 -6.91 8.35
N LEU A 22 -2.49 -7.89 9.00
CA LEU A 22 -3.19 -8.99 9.65
C LEU A 22 -4.08 -8.50 10.80
N GLU A 23 -3.58 -7.62 11.67
CA GLU A 23 -4.37 -7.02 12.76
C GLU A 23 -5.63 -6.30 12.22
N SER A 24 -5.49 -5.55 11.13
CA SER A 24 -6.63 -4.88 10.48
C SER A 24 -7.63 -5.87 9.86
N GLN A 25 -7.16 -6.99 9.30
CA GLN A 25 -8.01 -8.04 8.73
C GLN A 25 -8.78 -8.78 9.82
N GLU A 26 -8.10 -9.13 10.92
CA GLU A 26 -8.72 -9.76 12.09
C GLU A 26 -9.79 -8.85 12.70
N ALA A 27 -9.53 -7.55 12.82
CA ALA A 27 -10.53 -6.57 13.28
C ALA A 27 -11.77 -6.52 12.37
N SER A 28 -11.57 -6.56 11.04
CA SER A 28 -12.68 -6.59 10.08
C SER A 28 -13.49 -7.90 10.18
N ILE A 29 -12.83 -9.05 10.37
CA ILE A 29 -13.52 -10.32 10.62
C ILE A 29 -14.34 -10.24 11.91
N CYS A 30 -13.77 -9.70 12.99
CA CYS A 30 -14.48 -9.50 14.26
C CYS A 30 -15.72 -8.60 14.08
N GLU A 31 -15.61 -7.51 13.33
CA GLU A 31 -16.73 -6.61 13.05
C GLU A 31 -17.84 -7.32 12.28
N LEU A 32 -17.50 -8.05 11.22
CA LEU A 32 -18.44 -8.89 10.48
C LEU A 32 -19.10 -9.90 11.43
N GLU A 33 -18.31 -10.65 12.20
CA GLU A 33 -18.85 -11.62 13.15
C GLU A 33 -19.79 -10.98 14.19
N MET A 34 -19.52 -9.77 14.66
CA MET A 34 -20.43 -9.02 15.54
C MET A 34 -21.74 -8.62 14.84
N GLN A 35 -21.68 -8.18 13.59
CA GLN A 35 -22.88 -7.85 12.79
C GLN A 35 -23.76 -9.09 12.57
N LEU A 36 -23.16 -10.26 12.38
CA LEU A 36 -23.85 -11.54 12.27
C LEU A 36 -24.59 -11.90 13.56
N HIS A 37 -23.94 -11.75 14.72
CA HIS A 37 -24.57 -12.00 16.02
C HIS A 37 -25.68 -10.99 16.35
N GLY A 38 -25.57 -9.76 15.85
CA GLY A 38 -26.57 -8.70 16.01
C GLY A 38 -27.84 -8.87 15.17
N ARG A 39 -27.96 -9.92 14.34
CA ARG A 39 -29.09 -10.16 13.42
C ARG A 39 -29.40 -8.99 12.45
N CYS A 40 -28.43 -8.11 12.22
CA CYS A 40 -28.55 -6.92 11.38
C CYS A 40 -27.99 -7.17 9.97
N VAL A 41 -28.38 -8.28 9.34
CA VAL A 41 -27.87 -8.66 8.01
C VAL A 41 -29.05 -8.86 7.06
N PRO A 42 -29.32 -7.90 6.17
CA PRO A 42 -30.42 -7.99 5.19
C PRO A 42 -30.20 -9.06 4.11
N ASP A 43 -28.94 -9.28 3.71
CA ASP A 43 -28.54 -10.27 2.71
C ASP A 43 -27.49 -11.22 3.30
N MET A 44 -27.94 -12.41 3.69
CA MET A 44 -27.12 -13.43 4.33
C MET A 44 -26.13 -14.08 3.35
N VAL A 45 -26.42 -14.09 2.05
CA VAL A 45 -25.58 -14.76 1.05
C VAL A 45 -24.35 -13.91 0.76
N GLU A 46 -24.56 -12.62 0.45
CA GLU A 46 -23.49 -11.65 0.24
C GLU A 46 -22.60 -11.53 1.48
N PHE A 47 -23.21 -11.49 2.66
CA PHE A 47 -22.47 -11.41 3.91
C PHE A 47 -21.59 -12.65 4.18
N ASN A 48 -22.10 -13.86 3.93
CA ASN A 48 -21.31 -15.08 4.06
C ASN A 48 -20.14 -15.11 3.07
N LEU A 49 -20.34 -14.62 1.84
CA LEU A 49 -19.29 -14.51 0.85
C LEU A 49 -18.17 -13.57 1.33
N GLN A 50 -18.52 -12.37 1.81
CA GLN A 50 -17.56 -11.42 2.37
C GLN A 50 -16.78 -12.00 3.55
N LEU A 51 -17.43 -12.77 4.41
CA LEU A 51 -16.81 -13.39 5.57
C LEU A 51 -15.86 -14.54 5.18
N VAL A 52 -16.24 -15.35 4.19
CA VAL A 52 -15.37 -16.38 3.60
C VAL A 52 -14.15 -15.74 2.93
N ASP A 53 -14.35 -14.68 2.16
CA ASP A 53 -13.28 -13.96 1.49
C ASP A 53 -12.32 -13.34 2.49
N ALA A 54 -12.83 -12.65 3.52
CA ALA A 54 -12.02 -12.06 4.59
C ALA A 54 -11.18 -13.11 5.33
N ARG A 55 -11.78 -14.27 5.68
CA ARG A 55 -11.06 -15.39 6.32
C ARG A 55 -10.01 -15.99 5.39
N SER A 56 -10.33 -16.17 4.11
CA SER A 56 -9.38 -16.71 3.12
C SER A 56 -8.19 -15.77 2.95
N TRP A 57 -8.44 -14.46 2.96
CA TRP A 57 -7.41 -13.45 2.87
C TRP A 57 -6.51 -13.44 4.11
N CYS A 58 -7.12 -13.48 5.30
CA CYS A 58 -6.40 -13.59 6.57
C CYS A 58 -5.51 -14.85 6.61
N ALA A 59 -6.01 -16.00 6.15
CA ALA A 59 -5.22 -17.24 6.07
C ALA A 59 -4.01 -17.10 5.14
N ARG A 60 -4.18 -16.47 3.98
CA ARG A 60 -3.09 -16.21 3.02
C ARG A 60 -2.04 -15.26 3.59
N THR A 61 -2.47 -14.17 4.24
CA THR A 61 -1.56 -13.21 4.89
C THR A 61 -0.77 -13.90 6.00
N THR A 62 -1.45 -14.71 6.83
CA THR A 62 -0.82 -15.47 7.93
C THR A 62 0.22 -16.46 7.42
N ASP A 63 -0.09 -17.21 6.36
CA ASP A 63 0.87 -18.14 5.77
C ASP A 63 2.07 -17.43 5.14
N THR A 64 1.85 -16.30 4.50
CA THR A 64 2.91 -15.46 3.94
C THR A 64 3.83 -14.96 5.05
N LEU A 65 3.26 -14.44 6.14
CA LEU A 65 3.98 -13.96 7.32
C LEU A 65 4.77 -15.09 7.99
N ARG A 66 4.20 -16.29 8.09
CA ARG A 66 4.90 -17.49 8.57
C ARG A 66 6.13 -17.80 7.73
N ARG A 67 6.01 -17.76 6.40
CA ARG A 67 7.14 -17.99 5.47
C ARG A 67 8.24 -16.93 5.63
N HIS A 68 7.87 -15.65 5.73
CA HIS A 68 8.83 -14.57 5.96
C HIS A 68 9.56 -14.72 7.31
N ARG A 69 8.84 -15.05 8.39
CA ARG A 69 9.47 -15.31 9.70
C ARG A 69 10.37 -16.55 9.70
N ALA A 70 10.01 -17.59 8.94
CA ALA A 70 10.83 -18.79 8.80
C ALA A 70 12.14 -18.52 8.04
N ALA A 71 12.11 -17.58 7.08
CA ALA A 71 13.28 -17.16 6.30
C ALA A 71 14.28 -16.29 7.07
N LEU A 72 13.90 -15.72 8.23
CA LEU A 72 14.81 -14.97 9.10
C LEU A 72 15.77 -15.92 9.83
N GLY A 73 17.05 -15.53 9.90
CA GLY A 73 18.06 -16.18 10.74
C GLY A 73 17.86 -15.86 12.23
N MET A 74 18.73 -16.43 13.08
CA MET A 74 18.66 -16.26 14.53
C MET A 74 18.87 -14.80 14.95
N ASP A 75 19.85 -14.12 14.36
CA ASP A 75 20.19 -12.74 14.68
C ASP A 75 19.08 -11.77 14.24
N GLU A 76 18.48 -12.01 13.07
CA GLU A 76 17.36 -11.20 12.57
C GLU A 76 16.11 -11.38 13.43
N LYS A 77 15.84 -12.60 13.92
CA LYS A 77 14.75 -12.85 14.87
C LYS A 77 14.98 -12.14 16.21
N ALA A 78 16.21 -12.16 16.73
CA ALA A 78 16.56 -11.43 17.94
C ALA A 78 16.43 -9.92 17.74
N ASN A 79 16.85 -9.40 16.58
CA ASN A 79 16.71 -7.99 16.25
C ASN A 79 15.23 -7.59 16.12
N LEU A 80 14.40 -8.38 15.42
CA LEU A 80 12.95 -8.16 15.34
C LEU A 80 12.29 -8.15 16.73
N ALA A 81 12.65 -9.08 17.61
CA ALA A 81 12.13 -9.14 18.98
C ALA A 81 12.56 -7.90 19.79
N LYS A 82 13.82 -7.47 19.65
CA LYS A 82 14.32 -6.25 20.29
C LYS A 82 13.58 -5.01 19.78
N MET A 83 13.39 -4.88 18.47
CA MET A 83 12.68 -3.76 17.85
C MET A 83 11.23 -3.68 18.33
N LYS A 84 10.52 -4.81 18.40
CA LYS A 84 9.14 -4.86 18.92
C LYS A 84 9.02 -4.47 20.39
N LYS A 85 10.03 -4.83 21.20
CA LYS A 85 10.05 -4.51 22.63
C LYS A 85 10.37 -3.02 22.87
N ASP A 86 11.07 -2.39 21.92
CA ASP A 86 11.41 -0.98 21.97
C ASP A 86 10.29 -0.12 21.36
N ILE A 87 9.43 0.41 22.25
CA ILE A 87 8.29 1.27 21.89
C ILE A 87 8.78 2.51 21.13
N TYR A 88 9.90 3.10 21.56
CA TYR A 88 10.44 4.29 20.93
C TYR A 88 10.88 3.99 19.49
N LEU A 89 11.63 2.91 19.30
CA LEU A 89 12.09 2.50 17.97
C LEU A 89 10.92 2.15 17.05
N THR A 90 9.90 1.46 17.57
CA THR A 90 8.69 1.12 16.82
C THR A 90 7.94 2.38 16.36
N VAL A 91 7.70 3.34 17.26
CA VAL A 91 7.03 4.61 16.93
C VAL A 91 7.86 5.42 15.93
N HIS A 92 9.18 5.47 16.11
CA HIS A 92 10.08 6.19 15.21
C HIS A 92 10.09 5.60 13.80
N LEU A 93 10.15 4.26 13.68
CA LEU A 93 10.10 3.57 12.38
C LEU A 93 8.76 3.77 11.69
N ASN A 94 7.66 3.67 12.43
CA ASN A 94 6.32 3.95 11.90
C ASN A 94 6.19 5.39 11.38
N ALA A 95 6.69 6.37 12.14
CA ALA A 95 6.70 7.76 11.70
C ALA A 95 7.56 7.96 10.44
N CYS A 96 8.73 7.32 10.37
CA CYS A 96 9.59 7.36 9.18
C CYS A 96 8.93 6.71 7.95
N ALA A 97 8.22 5.59 8.12
CA ALA A 97 7.47 4.94 7.05
C ALA A 97 6.34 5.85 6.53
N VAL A 98 5.54 6.44 7.42
CA VAL A 98 4.47 7.39 7.05
C VAL A 98 5.04 8.61 6.33
N LYS A 99 6.13 9.20 6.85
CA LYS A 99 6.82 10.33 6.20
C LYS A 99 7.30 9.98 4.79
N THR A 100 7.83 8.77 4.60
CA THR A 100 8.31 8.31 3.30
C THR A 100 7.15 8.12 2.33
N HIS A 101 6.08 7.47 2.76
CA HIS A 101 4.86 7.30 1.95
C HIS A 101 4.26 8.64 1.51
N ILE A 102 4.10 9.60 2.42
CA ILE A 102 3.61 10.95 2.10
C ILE A 102 4.53 11.63 1.07
N ARG A 103 5.85 11.53 1.26
CA ARG A 103 6.82 12.12 0.33
C ARG A 103 6.70 11.51 -1.07
N ASP A 104 6.56 10.20 -1.17
CA ASP A 104 6.47 9.52 -2.46
C ASP A 104 5.14 9.80 -3.15
N HIS A 105 4.03 9.88 -2.41
CA HIS A 105 2.75 10.36 -2.94
C HIS A 105 2.85 11.80 -3.47
N LEU A 106 3.48 12.71 -2.73
CA LEU A 106 3.66 14.09 -3.18
C LEU A 106 4.53 14.18 -4.44
N ARG A 107 5.59 13.36 -4.53
CA ARG A 107 6.41 13.24 -5.75
C ARG A 107 5.58 12.76 -6.92
N GLN A 108 4.78 11.71 -6.73
CA GLN A 108 3.90 11.17 -7.76
C GLN A 108 2.90 12.22 -8.26
N CYS A 109 2.21 12.92 -7.35
CA CYS A 109 1.28 14.00 -7.72
C CYS A 109 1.98 15.13 -8.48
N LYS A 110 3.19 15.51 -8.07
CA LYS A 110 3.99 16.51 -8.80
C LYS A 110 4.27 16.03 -10.23
N PHE A 111 4.72 14.79 -10.41
CA PHE A 111 4.96 14.23 -11.73
C PHE A 111 3.70 14.19 -12.60
N GLU A 112 2.57 13.77 -12.05
CA GLU A 112 1.29 13.74 -12.77
C GLU A 112 0.83 15.12 -13.19
N LEU A 113 0.96 16.12 -12.32
CA LEU A 113 0.61 17.50 -12.61
C LEU A 113 1.49 18.10 -13.71
N GLU A 114 2.81 17.89 -13.64
CA GLU A 114 3.72 18.33 -14.70
C GLU A 114 3.45 17.58 -16.03
N ARG A 115 3.05 16.31 -15.98
CA ARG A 115 2.67 15.55 -17.18
C ARG A 115 1.42 16.15 -17.83
N LEU A 116 0.42 16.48 -17.02
CA LEU A 116 -0.82 17.12 -17.48
C LEU A 116 -0.57 18.51 -18.04
N GLU A 117 0.28 19.31 -17.39
CA GLU A 117 0.65 20.64 -17.91
C GLU A 117 1.30 20.52 -19.28
N ARG A 118 2.27 19.60 -19.44
CA ARG A 118 2.94 19.37 -20.73
C ARG A 118 1.96 18.91 -21.81
N SER A 119 1.05 18.00 -21.50
CA SER A 119 0.05 17.55 -22.48
C SER A 119 -0.91 18.67 -22.86
N TYR A 120 -1.39 19.46 -21.90
CA TYR A 120 -2.25 20.61 -22.16
C TYR A 120 -1.56 21.64 -23.06
N ARG A 121 -0.31 22.03 -22.73
CA ARG A 121 0.49 22.95 -23.56
C ARG A 121 0.68 22.39 -24.97
N ALA A 122 1.00 21.10 -25.12
CA ALA A 122 1.16 20.48 -26.43
C ALA A 122 -0.14 20.56 -27.27
N THR A 123 -1.30 20.32 -26.67
CA THR A 123 -2.59 20.44 -27.34
C THR A 123 -2.89 21.88 -27.75
N VAL A 124 -2.71 22.85 -26.84
CA VAL A 124 -2.96 24.27 -27.12
C VAL A 124 -2.01 24.78 -28.21
N THR A 125 -0.72 24.46 -28.12
CA THR A 125 0.26 24.82 -29.16
C THR A 125 -0.06 24.15 -30.49
N GLY A 126 -0.45 22.87 -30.50
CA GLY A 126 -0.87 22.17 -31.71
C GLY A 126 -2.10 22.81 -32.36
N VAL A 127 -3.13 23.14 -31.57
CA VAL A 127 -4.33 23.84 -32.05
C VAL A 127 -3.99 25.23 -32.60
N LEU A 128 -3.11 25.98 -31.92
CA LEU A 128 -2.65 27.28 -32.42
C LEU A 128 -1.94 27.15 -33.78
N ILE A 129 -1.06 26.15 -33.95
CA ILE A 129 -0.36 25.90 -35.21
C ILE A 129 -1.35 25.54 -36.33
N VAL A 130 -2.33 24.68 -36.06
CA VAL A 130 -3.38 24.31 -37.04
C VAL A 130 -4.19 25.54 -37.44
N ASN A 131 -4.58 26.39 -36.49
CA ASN A 131 -5.34 27.61 -36.79
C ASN A 131 -4.54 28.62 -37.61
N LEU A 132 -3.25 28.82 -37.29
CA LEU A 132 -2.34 29.68 -38.05
C LEU A 132 -2.12 29.19 -39.49
N THR A 133 -1.96 27.87 -39.67
CA THR A 133 -1.81 27.28 -41.01
C THR A 133 -3.10 27.41 -41.83
N HIS A 134 -4.27 27.18 -41.23
CA HIS A 134 -5.55 27.38 -41.91
C HIS A 134 -5.79 28.85 -42.32
N ALA A 135 -5.43 29.80 -41.46
CA ALA A 135 -5.56 31.22 -41.76
C ALA A 135 -4.65 31.65 -42.94
N CYS A 136 -3.40 31.16 -42.99
CA CYS A 136 -2.50 31.40 -44.13
C CYS A 136 -3.01 30.77 -45.44
N THR A 137 -3.66 29.60 -45.40
CA THR A 137 -4.21 28.96 -46.61
C THR A 137 -5.45 29.65 -47.19
N MET A 138 -6.17 30.44 -46.39
CA MET A 138 -7.39 31.16 -46.82
C MET A 138 -7.11 32.59 -47.31
N THR A 139 -5.86 33.04 -47.24
CA THR A 139 -5.43 34.40 -47.65
C THR A 139 -4.62 34.42 -48.96
N LEU A 140 -4.55 33.28 -49.66
CA LEU A 140 -3.99 33.11 -51.01
C LEU A 140 -5.10 32.73 -52.00
#